data_AF-A0A661JV23-F1
#
_entry.id   AF-A0A661JV23-F1
#
_cell.length_a   1.000
_cell.length_b   1.000
_cell.length_c   1.000
_cell.angle_alpha   90.00
_cell.angle_beta   90.00
_cell.angle_gamma   90.00
#
_symmetry.space_group_name_H-M   'P 1'
#
loop_
_entity.id
_entity.type
_entity.pdbx_description
1 polymer ?
#
loop_
_entity_poly.entity_id
_entity_poly.type
_entity_poly.pdbx_seq_one_letter_code
_entity_poly.pdbx_strand_id
1 'polypeptide(L)' 'MRVNEIFYSLQGEGPWIGLPSIFIRLGGCVEPYCSWCDTKYAWYDYRDISL' A
#
# COMPACT_ATOMS: atom_id res chain seq x y z
N MET A 1 12.52 4.40 -0.87
CA MET A 1 11.08 4.19 -1.10
C MET A 1 10.88 3.73 -2.54
N ARG A 2 10.15 2.63 -2.72
CA ARG A 2 9.76 2.10 -4.03
C ARG A 2 8.23 2.13 -4.14
N VAL A 3 7.73 2.24 -5.36
CA VAL A 3 6.29 2.19 -5.63
C VAL A 3 5.90 0.73 -5.87
N ASN A 4 4.93 0.23 -5.11
CA ASN A 4 4.37 -1.11 -5.23
C ASN A 4 3.36 -1.17 -6.37
N GLU A 5 2.40 -0.24 -6.37
CA GLU A 5 1.37 -0.13 -7.41
C GLU A 5 0.92 1.31 -7.61
N ILE A 6 0.47 1.61 -8.83
CA ILE A 6 -0.19 2.86 -9.20
C ILE A 6 -1.49 2.51 -9.91
N PHE A 7 -2.61 3.05 -9.43
CA PHE A 7 -3.91 2.82 -10.05
C PHE A 7 -4.84 4.02 -9.86
N TYR A 8 -5.83 4.14 -10.74
CA TYR A 8 -6.89 5.14 -10.66
C TYR A 8 -8.18 4.47 -10.22
N SER A 9 -8.82 5.02 -9.19
CA SER A 9 -10.08 4.50 -8.65
C SER A 9 -10.82 5.61 -7.88
N LEU A 10 -11.91 5.26 -7.18
CA LEU A 10 -12.56 6.13 -6.20
C LEU A 10 -11.98 5.89 -4.81
N GLN A 11 -11.84 6.95 -4.02
CA GLN A 11 -11.45 6.83 -2.62
C GLN A 11 -12.52 6.09 -1.82
N GLY A 12 -12.13 5.04 -1.10
CA GLY A 12 -13.05 4.13 -0.41
C GLY A 12 -13.39 4.52 1.02
N GLU A 13 -12.63 5.43 1.63
CA GLU A 13 -12.70 5.70 3.07
C GLU A 13 -12.52 7.18 3.42
N GLY A 14 -12.95 7.53 4.65
CA GLY A 14 -12.77 8.85 5.24
C GLY A 14 -13.64 9.96 4.61
N PRO A 15 -13.30 11.24 4.85
CA PRO A 15 -14.09 12.39 4.39
C PRO A 15 -14.18 12.54 2.86
N TRP A 16 -13.29 11.88 2.13
CA TRP A 16 -13.16 11.99 0.67
C TRP A 16 -13.73 10.77 -0.07
N ILE A 17 -14.50 9.94 0.62
CA ILE A 17 -15.12 8.75 0.05
C ILE A 17 -15.93 9.08 -1.22
N GLY A 18 -15.74 8.30 -2.27
CA GLY A 18 -16.36 8.47 -3.58
C GLY A 18 -15.64 9.41 -4.54
N LEU A 19 -14.59 10.12 -4.12
CA LEU A 19 -13.84 11.00 -5.01
C LEU A 19 -12.83 10.25 -5.90
N PRO A 20 -12.80 10.52 -7.22
CA PRO A 20 -11.79 9.93 -8.10
C PRO A 20 -10.38 10.36 -7.72
N SER A 21 -9.48 9.39 -7.58
CA SER A 21 -8.13 9.55 -7.04
C SER A 21 -7.13 8.63 -7.73
N ILE A 22 -5.90 9.11 -7.90
CA ILE A 22 -4.76 8.28 -8.25
C ILE A 22 -4.10 7.81 -6.96
N PHE A 23 -4.03 6.50 -6.77
CA PHE A 23 -3.35 5.87 -5.65
C PHE A 23 -1.92 5.52 -6.05
N ILE A 24 -0.97 5.91 -5.20
CA ILE A 24 0.44 5.51 -5.29
C ILE A 24 0.74 4.74 -4.01
N ARG A 25 0.69 3.41 -4.07
CA ARG A 25 1.05 2.58 -2.91
C ARG A 25 2.56 2.43 -2.88
N LEU A 26 3.19 2.83 -1.78
CA LEU A 26 4.61 2.61 -1.56
C LEU A 26 4.85 1.24 -0.91
N GLY A 27 5.99 0.63 -1.24
CA GLY A 27 6.50 -0.55 -0.55
C GLY A 27 7.34 -0.18 0.67
N GLY A 28 7.31 -1.05 1.68
CA GLY A 28 8.00 -0.87 2.96
C GLY A 28 7.02 -0.51 4.08
N CYS A 29 7.05 -1.28 5.17
CA CYS A 29 6.35 -0.99 6.42
C CYS A 29 7.33 -1.15 7.59
N VAL A 30 7.14 -0.39 8.67
CA VAL A 30 8.04 -0.42 9.83
C VAL A 30 7.55 -1.49 10.80
N GLU A 31 8.45 -2.34 11.28
CA GLU A 31 8.13 -3.31 12.34
C GLU A 31 7.78 -2.61 13.66
N PRO A 32 6.86 -3.17 14.47
CA PRO A 32 6.21 -4.48 14.30
C PRO A 32 5.03 -4.43 13.31
N TYR A 33 4.90 -5.49 12.49
CA TYR A 33 3.82 -5.56 11.53
C TYR A 33 2.46 -5.87 12.18
N CYS A 34 1.41 -5.17 11.76
CA CYS A 34 0.04 -5.38 12.23
C CYS A 34 -0.49 -6.77 11.79
N SER A 35 -0.99 -7.58 12.73
CA SER A 35 -1.49 -8.94 12.42
C SER A 35 -2.72 -8.95 11.49
N TRP A 36 -3.53 -7.90 11.54
CA TRP A 36 -4.74 -7.68 10.74
C TRP A 36 -4.53 -6.80 9.49
N CYS A 37 -3.29 -6.57 9.05
CA CYS A 37 -3.06 -5.84 7.80
C CYS A 37 -3.64 -6.62 6.62
N ASP A 38 -4.45 -5.95 5.79
CA ASP A 38 -5.03 -6.49 4.57
C ASP A 38 -4.04 -6.54 3.39
N THR A 39 -2.99 -5.71 3.45
CA THR A 39 -2.02 -5.48 2.37
C THR A 39 -0.61 -5.95 2.78
N LYS A 40 -0.48 -7.17 3.32
CA LYS A 40 0.80 -7.69 3.86
C LYS A 40 1.92 -7.78 2.81
N TYR A 41 1.56 -7.97 1.55
CA TYR A 41 2.52 -8.01 0.45
C TYR A 41 3.27 -6.68 0.24
N ALA A 42 2.78 -5.57 0.80
CA ALA A 42 3.44 -4.26 0.73
C ALA A 42 4.43 -3.99 1.86
N TRP A 43 4.58 -4.90 2.84
CA TRP A 43 5.51 -4.73 3.96
C TRP A 43 6.97 -4.67 3.54
N TYR A 44 7.34 -5.46 2.53
CA TYR A 44 8.71 -5.56 2.06
C TYR A 44 8.94 -4.66 0.85
N ASP A 45 10.17 -4.16 0.72
CA ASP A 45 10.61 -3.65 -0.56
C ASP A 45 10.80 -4.84 -1.52
N TYR A 46 10.53 -4.70 -2.82
CA TYR A 46 10.52 -5.82 -3.80
C TYR A 46 11.86 -6.59 -3.88
N ARG A 47 12.93 -6.06 -3.28
CA ARG A 47 14.26 -6.68 -3.20
C ARG A 47 14.52 -7.52 -1.94
N ASP A 48 13.65 -7.49 -0.94
CA ASP A 48 13.74 -8.36 0.25
C ASP A 48 13.03 -9.71 0.05
N ILE A 49 12.52 -9.97 -1.17
CA ILE A 49 12.31 -11.34 -1.65
C ILE A 49 13.69 -11.90 -2.03
N SER A 50 14.52 -12.10 -1.00
CA SER A 50 15.76 -12.86 -1.13
C SER A 50 15.39 -14.28 -1.55
N LEU A 51 16.05 -14.77 -2.60
CA LEU A 51 16.31 -16.19 -2.77
C LEU A 51 16.84 -16.81 -1.46
#